data_AF-A0ABD4XMJ0-F1
#
_entry.id   AF-A0ABD4XMJ0-F1
#
_cell.length_a   1.000
_cell.length_b   1.000
_cell.length_c   1.000
_cell.angle_alpha   90.00
_cell.angle_beta   90.00
_cell.angle_gamma   90.00
#
_symmetry.space_group_name_H-M   'P 1'
#
loop_
_entity.id
_entity.type
_entity.pdbx_description
1 polymer ?
#
loop_
_entity_poly.entity_id
_entity_poly.type
_entity_poly.pdbx_seq_one_letter_code
_entity_poly.pdbx_strand_id
1 'polypeptide(L)' 'MRLKELRKAKGLSQQQLADEFETNRQNISLYEKGDREPNIATLIKLANYFDVSVDYLIGHEKNV' A
#
# COMPACT_ATOMS: atom_id res chain seq x y z
N MET A 1 5.39 -5.34 3.59
CA MET A 1 3.98 -4.93 3.35
C MET A 1 3.41 -5.62 2.11
N ARG A 2 2.08 -5.82 2.08
CA ARG A 2 1.34 -6.49 0.99
C ARG A 2 0.87 -5.54 -0.13
N LEU A 3 1.32 -4.28 -0.13
CA LEU A 3 0.85 -3.24 -1.05
C LEU A 3 0.98 -3.63 -2.54
N LYS A 4 2.11 -4.25 -2.92
CA LYS A 4 2.36 -4.67 -4.31
C LYS A 4 1.36 -5.74 -4.77
N GLU A 5 1.02 -6.67 -3.88
CA GLU A 5 0.08 -7.76 -4.15
C GLU A 5 -1.33 -7.19 -4.34
N LEU A 6 -1.78 -6.36 -3.40
CA LEU A 6 -3.08 -5.69 -3.44
C LEU A 6 -3.26 -4.81 -4.68
N ARG A 7 -2.24 -4.00 -5.01
CA ARG A 7 -2.24 -3.16 -6.21
C ARG A 7 -2.38 -4.00 -7.48
N LYS A 8 -1.61 -5.08 -7.59
CA LYS A 8 -1.66 -5.98 -8.74
C LYS A 8 -2.99 -6.72 -8.85
N ALA A 9 -3.58 -7.14 -7.73
CA ALA A 9 -4.89 -7.79 -7.70
C ALA A 9 -6.01 -6.87 -8.23
N LYS A 10 -5.89 -5.55 -8.02
CA LYS A 10 -6.77 -4.54 -8.63
C LYS A 10 -6.40 -4.17 -10.09
N GLY A 11 -5.36 -4.75 -10.68
CA GLY A 11 -4.94 -4.43 -12.05
C GLY A 11 -4.30 -3.05 -12.22
N LEU A 12 -3.86 -2.41 -11.13
CA LEU A 12 -3.31 -1.05 -11.17
C LEU A 12 -1.80 -1.06 -11.43
N SER A 13 -1.31 -0.11 -12.22
CA SER A 13 0.11 0.26 -12.28
C SER A 13 0.52 1.08 -11.05
N GLN A 14 1.83 1.19 -10.79
CA GLN A 14 2.33 2.05 -9.70
C GLN A 14 1.98 3.53 -9.92
N GLN A 15 1.89 3.98 -11.18
CA GLN A 15 1.51 5.35 -11.51
C GLN A 15 0.03 5.59 -11.18
N GLN A 16 -0.86 4.69 -11.62
CA GLN A 16 -2.29 4.81 -11.32
C GLN A 16 -2.57 4.85 -9.81
N LEU A 17 -1.92 4.00 -9.02
CA LEU A 17 -2.06 4.07 -7.57
C LEU A 17 -1.49 5.36 -6.99
N ALA A 18 -0.42 5.90 -7.57
CA ALA A 18 0.13 7.17 -7.13
C ALA A 18 -0.84 8.33 -7.38
N ASP A 19 -1.50 8.33 -8.54
CA ASP A 19 -2.49 9.34 -8.93
C ASP A 19 -3.69 9.33 -7.97
N GLU A 20 -4.21 8.13 -7.62
CA GLU A 20 -5.30 7.95 -6.64
C GLU A 20 -4.96 8.46 -5.23
N PHE A 21 -3.68 8.47 -4.87
CA PHE A 21 -3.19 8.84 -3.54
C PHE A 21 -2.48 10.20 -3.52
N GLU A 22 -2.61 10.98 -4.60
CA GLU A 22 -1.98 12.30 -4.77
C GLU A 22 -0.49 12.28 -4.40
N THR A 23 0.20 11.22 -4.85
CA THR A 23 1.62 11.01 -4.59
C THR A 23 2.35 10.72 -5.90
N ASN A 24 3.66 10.44 -5.84
CA ASN A 24 4.43 10.08 -7.02
C ASN A 24 4.67 8.56 -7.08
N ARG A 25 4.87 8.06 -8.31
CA ARG A 25 5.17 6.64 -8.57
C ARG A 25 6.38 6.13 -7.77
N GLN A 26 7.38 6.97 -7.53
CA GLN A 26 8.57 6.60 -6.78
C GLN A 26 8.22 6.26 -5.32
N ASN A 27 7.34 7.01 -4.67
CA ASN A 27 6.86 6.72 -3.32
C ASN A 27 6.17 5.36 -3.27
N ILE A 28 5.26 5.08 -4.21
CA ILE A 28 4.63 3.75 -4.30
C ILE A 28 5.68 2.65 -4.45
N SER A 29 6.68 2.86 -5.32
CA SER A 29 7.76 1.86 -5.49
C SER A 29 8.60 1.68 -4.23
N LEU A 30 8.88 2.74 -3.46
CA LEU A 30 9.66 2.65 -2.22
C LEU A 30 8.85 1.95 -1.13
N TYR A 31 7.55 2.22 -1.02
CA TYR A 31 6.64 1.50 -0.12
C TYR A 31 6.64 0.01 -0.44
N GLU A 32 6.45 -0.36 -1.70
CA GLU A 32 6.41 -1.76 -2.14
C GLU A 32 7.72 -2.53 -1.90
N LYS A 33 8.86 -1.83 -1.86
CA LYS A 33 10.17 -2.41 -1.55
C LYS A 33 10.50 -2.43 -0.06
N GLY A 34 9.79 -1.64 0.74
CA GLY A 34 10.14 -1.41 2.15
C GLY A 34 11.25 -0.39 2.37
N ASP A 35 11.70 0.30 1.31
CA ASP A 35 12.75 1.33 1.39
C ASP A 35 12.26 2.63 2.06
N ARG A 36 10.93 2.80 2.14
CA ARG A 36 10.25 3.90 2.82
C ARG A 36 8.95 3.39 3.41
N GLU A 37 8.58 3.91 4.56
CA GLU A 37 7.27 3.65 5.17
C GLU A 37 6.28 4.77 4.84
N PRO A 38 5.01 4.46 4.52
CA PRO A 38 3.95 5.46 4.48
C PRO A 38 3.66 5.95 5.91
N ASN A 39 3.27 7.22 6.05
CA ASN A 39 2.79 7.71 7.34
C ASN A 39 1.46 7.05 7.72
N ILE A 40 1.05 7.21 9.00
CA ILE A 40 -0.18 6.59 9.54
C ILE A 40 -1.41 6.96 8.71
N ALA A 41 -1.54 8.23 8.28
CA ALA A 41 -2.69 8.66 7.49
C ALA A 41 -2.74 7.96 6.12
N THR A 42 -1.60 7.80 5.44
CA THR A 42 -1.49 7.07 4.18
C THR A 42 -1.76 5.58 4.38
N LEU A 43 -1.27 4.98 5.48
CA LEU A 43 -1.57 3.58 5.80
C LEU A 43 -3.07 3.34 5.98
N ILE A 44 -3.78 4.21 6.70
CA ILE A 44 -5.23 4.12 6.88
C ILE A 44 -5.95 4.26 5.53
N LYS A 45 -5.55 5.21 4.69
CA LYS A 45 -6.14 5.38 3.34
C LYS A 45 -5.92 4.14 2.47
N LEU A 46 -4.71 3.57 2.49
CA LEU A 46 -4.38 2.36 1.72
C LEU A 46 -5.20 1.17 2.21
N ALA A 47 -5.27 0.96 3.52
CA ALA A 47 -6.04 -0.11 4.14
C ALA A 47 -7.52 -0.02 3.75
N ASN A 48 -8.12 1.17 3.86
CA ASN A 48 -9.51 1.41 3.45
C ASN A 48 -9.73 1.21 1.94
N TYR A 49 -8.81 1.71 1.09
CA TYR A 49 -8.94 1.58 -0.36
C TYR A 49 -8.94 0.12 -0.81
N PHE A 50 -8.13 -0.74 -0.17
CA PHE A 50 -8.04 -2.16 -0.49
C PHE A 50 -8.98 -3.05 0.33
N ASP A 51 -9.80 -2.45 1.22
CA ASP A 51 -10.72 -3.16 2.11
C ASP A 51 -10.03 -4.22 2.98
N VAL A 52 -8.93 -3.82 3.63
CA VAL A 52 -8.12 -4.67 4.52
C VAL A 52 -7.76 -3.92 5.79
N SER A 53 -7.33 -4.63 6.83
CA SER A 53 -6.78 -3.99 8.03
C SER A 53 -5.39 -3.41 7.77
N VAL A 54 -4.98 -2.44 8.61
CA VAL A 54 -3.59 -1.93 8.59
C VAL A 54 -2.60 -3.05 8.90
N ASP A 55 -2.92 -3.92 9.88
CA ASP A 55 -2.10 -5.10 10.21
C ASP A 55 -1.87 -6.01 8.99
N TYR A 56 -2.94 -6.34 8.24
CA TYR A 56 -2.82 -7.11 7.00
C TYR A 56 -1.92 -6.39 6.00
N LEU A 57 -2.18 -5.09 5.75
CA LEU A 57 -1.43 -4.29 4.80
C LEU A 57 0.08 -4.27 5.11
N ILE A 58 0.47 -4.07 6.36
CA ILE A 58 1.88 -4.01 6.74
C ILE A 58 2.51 -5.40 6.89
N GLY A 59 1.71 -6.46 6.99
CA GLY A 59 2.16 -7.84 7.18
C GLY A 59 2.36 -8.22 8.65
N HIS A 60 1.65 -7.54 9.56
CA HIS A 60 1.64 -7.79 11.00
C HIS A 60 0.43 -8.66 11.39
N GLU A 61 0.14 -9.71 10.62
CA GLU A 61 -0.82 -10.72 11.05
C GLU A 61 -0.11 -11.73 11.96
N LYS A 62 -0.64 -11.90 13.17
CA LYS A 62 -0.21 -13.03 14.01
C LYS A 62 -0.75 -14.29 13.35
N ASN A 63 0.15 -15.17 12.90
CA ASN A 63 -0.20 -16.57 12.67
C ASN A 63 -0.51 -17.15 14.06
N VAL A 64 -1.79 -17.24 14.42
CA VAL A 64 -2.26 -17.96 15.60
C VAL A 64 -2.56 -19.39 15.20
#